data_AF-A0AA46UZ23-F1
#
_entry.id   AF-A0AA46UZ23-F1
#
_cell.length_a   1.000
_cell.length_b   1.000
_cell.length_c   1.000
_cell.angle_alpha   90.00
_cell.angle_beta   90.00
_cell.angle_gamma   90.00
#
_symmetry.space_group_name_H-M   'P 1'
#
loop_
_entity.id
_entity.type
_entity.pdbx_description
1 polymer ?
#
loop_
_entity_poly.entity_id
_entity_poly.type
_entity_poly.pdbx_seq_one_letter_code
_entity_poly.pdbx_strand_id
1 'polypeptide(L)'
;MTGVTASRPGIVEEYVATTGAVLGGRKGWDAYPEPGAVYGGAWHGPLFVLTHHPGEARQVPGVTFLSCDVAEAVRIGLDAAGGGNLEVFSPTVGRQLLERGLIDEIDLHVAPVLLGDGVRLFDNPGGAPVRLALLNGDDPAREVNLRYRPLPGGQG
;
A
#
# COMPACT_ATOMS: atom_id res chain seq x y z
N MET A 1 -10.35 -9.56 -8.71
CA MET A 1 -11.31 -8.56 -9.23
C MET A 1 -11.31 -8.67 -10.75
N THR A 2 -12.13 -9.55 -11.31
CA THR A 2 -12.24 -9.74 -12.77
C THR A 2 -12.92 -8.52 -13.41
N GLY A 3 -12.39 -8.04 -14.54
CA GLY A 3 -13.01 -6.95 -15.33
C GLY A 3 -12.48 -5.53 -15.08
N VAL A 4 -11.50 -5.34 -14.18
CA VAL A 4 -10.73 -4.08 -14.09
C VAL A 4 -9.45 -4.25 -14.90
N THR A 5 -9.34 -3.55 -16.04
CA THR A 5 -8.10 -3.50 -16.83
C THR A 5 -7.17 -2.40 -16.29
N ALA A 6 -5.86 -2.67 -16.42
CA ALA A 6 -4.79 -2.18 -15.58
C ALA A 6 -4.61 -0.65 -15.46
N SER A 7 -3.97 -0.27 -14.35
CA SER A 7 -3.23 0.97 -14.12
C SER A 7 -2.41 1.40 -15.35
N ARG A 8 -1.94 2.66 -15.38
CA ARG A 8 -1.14 3.17 -16.51
C ARG A 8 -0.03 2.18 -16.93
N PRO A 9 0.24 2.02 -18.25
CA PRO A 9 1.31 1.14 -18.70
C PRO A 9 2.64 1.43 -17.99
N GLY A 10 3.38 0.39 -17.62
CA GLY A 10 4.71 0.52 -17.01
C GLY A 10 4.73 0.74 -15.49
N ILE A 11 3.57 0.91 -14.83
CA ILE A 11 3.59 1.27 -13.40
C ILE A 11 4.06 0.12 -12.49
N VAL A 12 3.78 -1.13 -12.86
CA VAL A 12 4.25 -2.27 -12.06
C VAL A 12 5.75 -2.39 -12.20
N GLU A 13 6.28 -2.21 -13.41
CA GLU A 13 7.71 -2.19 -13.70
C GLU A 13 8.42 -1.06 -12.95
N GLU A 14 7.80 0.10 -12.86
CA GLU A 14 8.29 1.23 -12.07
C GLU A 14 8.36 0.90 -10.59
N TYR A 15 7.26 0.43 -9.98
CA TYR A 15 7.26 0.01 -8.57
C TYR A 15 8.29 -1.07 -8.29
N VAL A 16 8.39 -2.09 -9.15
CA VAL A 16 9.38 -3.16 -9.03
C VAL A 16 10.80 -2.61 -9.07
N ALA A 17 11.06 -1.61 -9.92
CA ALA A 17 12.38 -1.01 -10.07
C ALA A 17 12.77 -0.07 -8.93
N THR A 18 11.81 0.60 -8.29
CA THR A 18 12.07 1.58 -7.23
C THR A 18 11.94 1.01 -5.82
N THR A 19 11.16 -0.05 -5.62
CA THR A 19 10.94 -0.64 -4.29
C THR A 19 12.20 -1.32 -3.78
N GLY A 20 12.72 -0.82 -2.65
CA GLY A 20 13.81 -1.45 -1.93
C GLY A 20 13.34 -2.39 -0.81
N ALA A 21 12.22 -2.08 -0.16
CA ALA A 21 11.64 -2.90 0.90
C ALA A 21 10.12 -2.70 1.02
N VAL A 22 9.42 -3.63 1.68
CA VAL A 22 7.97 -3.56 1.95
C VAL A 22 7.70 -3.61 3.44
N LEU A 23 6.82 -2.74 3.94
CA LEU A 23 6.28 -2.76 5.30
C LEU A 23 4.77 -3.03 5.26
N GLY A 24 4.37 -4.27 5.59
CA GLY A 24 2.99 -4.69 5.73
C GLY A 24 2.48 -4.62 7.17
N GLY A 25 1.16 -4.79 7.33
CA GLY A 25 0.50 -4.95 8.62
C GLY A 25 -0.09 -6.35 8.79
N ARG A 26 -0.21 -6.80 10.05
CA ARG A 26 -0.63 -8.18 10.38
C ARG A 26 -1.90 -8.67 9.67
N LYS A 27 -2.96 -7.86 9.65
CA LYS A 27 -4.24 -8.23 9.02
C LYS A 27 -4.11 -8.51 7.52
N GLY A 28 -3.31 -7.70 6.82
CA GLY A 28 -3.07 -7.91 5.38
C GLY A 28 -2.27 -9.19 5.14
N TRP A 29 -1.23 -9.39 5.96
CA TRP A 29 -0.42 -10.61 5.92
C TRP A 29 -1.23 -11.88 6.18
N ASP A 30 -2.12 -11.88 7.17
CA ASP A 30 -2.94 -13.05 7.49
C ASP A 30 -3.93 -13.42 6.38
N ALA A 31 -4.43 -12.41 5.66
CA ALA A 31 -5.33 -12.63 4.53
C ALA A 31 -4.58 -13.18 3.30
N TYR A 32 -3.32 -12.76 3.09
CA TYR A 32 -2.52 -13.13 1.93
C TYR A 32 -1.05 -13.39 2.35
N PRO A 33 -0.73 -14.53 2.98
CA PRO A 33 0.59 -14.83 3.54
C PRO A 33 1.58 -15.33 2.49
N GLU A 34 1.67 -14.62 1.35
CA GLU A 34 2.45 -14.99 0.18
C GLU A 34 3.47 -13.89 -0.14
N PRO A 35 4.72 -13.98 0.37
CA PRO A 35 5.69 -12.90 0.20
C PRO A 35 6.12 -12.75 -1.26
N GLY A 36 6.14 -13.86 -2.02
CA GLY A 36 6.42 -13.86 -3.46
C GLY A 36 5.26 -13.40 -4.34
N ALA A 37 4.15 -12.93 -3.77
CA ALA A 37 3.02 -12.39 -4.55
C ALA A 37 3.09 -10.86 -4.73
N VAL A 38 4.04 -10.18 -4.07
CA VAL A 38 4.24 -8.73 -4.20
C VAL A 38 4.45 -8.36 -5.67
N TYR A 39 3.67 -7.39 -6.15
CA TYR A 39 3.61 -6.98 -7.56
C TYR A 39 3.42 -8.16 -8.54
N GLY A 40 2.59 -9.14 -8.18
CA GLY A 40 2.36 -10.32 -9.01
C GLY A 40 3.57 -11.26 -9.10
N GLY A 41 4.50 -11.16 -8.15
CA GLY A 41 5.73 -11.94 -8.08
C GLY A 41 6.88 -11.39 -8.90
N ALA A 42 6.75 -10.18 -9.45
CA ALA A 42 7.82 -9.51 -10.18
C ALA A 42 8.92 -8.96 -9.26
N TRP A 43 8.64 -8.77 -7.96
CA TRP A 43 9.57 -8.19 -7.00
C TRP A 43 9.94 -9.16 -5.87
N HIS A 44 11.19 -9.05 -5.42
CA HIS A 44 11.72 -9.79 -4.28
C HIS A 44 12.63 -8.87 -3.47
N GLY A 45 12.49 -8.88 -2.15
CA GLY A 45 13.32 -8.08 -1.26
C GLY A 45 12.89 -8.20 0.20
N PRO A 46 13.47 -7.38 1.09
CA PRO A 46 13.09 -7.33 2.51
C PRO A 46 11.61 -7.03 2.69
N LEU A 47 10.89 -7.97 3.31
CA LEU A 47 9.48 -7.81 3.66
C LEU A 47 9.32 -7.83 5.18
N PHE A 48 8.79 -6.73 5.71
CA PHE A 48 8.51 -6.55 7.13
C PHE A 48 7.01 -6.59 7.38
N VAL A 49 6.60 -7.19 8.51
CA VAL A 49 5.21 -7.15 8.98
C VAL A 49 5.19 -6.58 10.39
N LEU A 50 4.57 -5.41 10.56
CA LEU A 50 4.40 -4.78 11.86
C LEU A 50 3.23 -5.42 12.62
N THR A 51 3.50 -5.90 13.83
CA THR A 51 2.52 -6.55 14.72
C THR A 51 2.93 -6.44 16.18
N HIS A 52 1.96 -6.31 17.09
CA HIS A 52 2.23 -6.40 18.53
C HIS A 52 2.42 -7.84 19.02
N HIS A 53 1.98 -8.83 18.23
CA HIS A 53 2.02 -10.26 18.58
C HIS A 53 2.80 -11.08 17.54
N PRO A 54 4.14 -10.92 17.45
CA PRO A 54 4.94 -11.61 16.44
C PRO A 54 4.98 -13.14 16.65
N GLY A 55 4.90 -13.62 17.90
CA GLY A 55 4.88 -15.05 18.22
C GLY A 55 3.63 -15.80 17.75
N GLU A 56 2.54 -15.08 17.48
CA GLU A 56 1.29 -15.64 16.94
C GLU A 56 1.27 -15.62 15.40
N ALA A 57 2.34 -15.13 14.77
CA ALA A 57 2.44 -15.09 13.32
C ALA A 57 2.98 -16.40 12.77
N ARG A 58 2.35 -16.87 11.69
CA ARG A 58 2.93 -17.94 10.88
C ARG A 58 4.26 -17.43 10.32
N GLN A 59 5.34 -18.03 10.80
CA GLN A 59 6.67 -17.72 10.30
C GLN A 59 6.81 -18.22 8.87
N VAL A 60 7.26 -17.34 7.98
CA VAL A 60 7.50 -17.65 6.56
C VAL A 60 8.91 -17.16 6.24
N PRO A 61 9.76 -17.99 5.62
CA PRO A 61 11.08 -17.57 5.17
C PRO A 61 11.01 -16.32 4.30
N GLY A 62 11.92 -15.36 4.53
CA GLY A 62 11.95 -14.10 3.79
C GLY A 62 11.05 -13.00 4.37
N VAL A 63 10.34 -13.26 5.48
CA VAL A 63 9.52 -12.25 6.16
C VAL A 63 10.01 -12.01 7.57
N THR A 64 10.14 -10.73 7.94
CA THR A 64 10.56 -10.29 9.28
C THR A 64 9.39 -9.66 10.01
N PHE A 65 9.00 -10.23 11.16
CA PHE A 65 7.97 -9.62 12.02
C PHE A 65 8.61 -8.60 12.96
N LEU A 66 8.11 -7.37 12.93
CA LEU A 66 8.54 -6.29 13.80
C LEU A 66 7.49 -6.05 14.88
N SER A 67 7.94 -5.82 16.11
CA SER A 67 7.11 -5.37 17.23
C SER A 67 7.80 -4.17 17.88
N CYS A 68 7.55 -2.99 17.31
CA CYS A 68 8.12 -1.71 17.72
C CYS A 68 7.16 -0.55 17.38
N ASP A 69 7.54 0.69 17.71
CA ASP A 69 6.80 1.88 17.24
C ASP A 69 6.89 2.01 15.71
N VAL A 70 5.87 2.60 15.11
CA VAL A 70 5.76 2.73 13.65
C VAL A 70 6.91 3.51 13.03
N ALA A 71 7.47 4.52 13.71
CA ALA A 71 8.59 5.29 13.20
C ALA A 71 9.88 4.46 13.17
N GLU A 72 10.06 3.58 14.16
CA GLU A 72 11.20 2.66 14.18
C GLU A 72 11.07 1.58 13.10
N ALA A 73 9.85 1.11 12.83
CA ALA A 73 9.59 0.19 11.72
C ALA A 73 9.94 0.83 10.36
N VAL A 74 9.62 2.11 10.17
CA VAL A 74 10.03 2.86 8.97
C VAL A 74 11.55 2.98 8.90
N ARG A 75 12.23 3.32 9.99
CA ARG A 75 13.70 3.40 10.03
C ARG A 75 14.35 2.08 9.62
N ILE A 76 13.90 0.96 10.20
CA ILE A 76 14.37 -0.39 9.84
C ILE A 76 14.11 -0.70 8.36
N GLY A 77 12.91 -0.37 7.87
CA GLY A 77 12.52 -0.61 6.49
C GLY A 77 13.35 0.19 5.48
N LEU A 78 13.59 1.48 5.75
CA LEU A 78 14.39 2.35 4.89
C LEU A 78 15.87 1.94 4.88
N ASP A 79 16.43 1.56 6.03
CA ASP A 79 17.80 1.03 6.10
C ASP A 79 17.93 -0.23 5.22
N ALA A 80 16.93 -1.12 5.29
CA ALA A 80 16.89 -2.35 4.49
C ALA A 80 16.60 -2.09 3.01
N ALA A 81 15.92 -0.98 2.67
CA ALA A 81 15.61 -0.60 1.31
C ALA A 81 16.85 -0.19 0.50
N GLY A 82 17.99 0.08 1.15
CA GLY A 82 19.26 0.28 0.46
C GLY A 82 19.27 1.48 -0.49
N GLY A 83 18.49 2.51 -0.20
CA GLY A 83 18.31 3.70 -1.05
C GLY A 83 17.15 3.61 -2.04
N GLY A 84 16.44 2.48 -2.11
CA GLY A 84 15.14 2.37 -2.77
C GLY A 84 13.98 2.79 -1.86
N ASN A 85 12.76 2.72 -2.37
CA ASN A 85 11.54 3.07 -1.64
C ASN A 85 11.20 2.02 -0.57
N LEU A 86 10.62 2.49 0.55
CA LEU A 86 9.91 1.64 1.50
C LEU A 86 8.41 1.71 1.21
N GLU A 87 7.87 0.65 0.64
CA GLU A 87 6.45 0.58 0.27
C GLU A 87 5.58 0.08 1.43
N VAL A 88 4.53 0.84 1.77
CA VAL A 88 3.69 0.55 2.95
C VAL A 88 2.39 -0.13 2.55
N PHE A 89 2.30 -1.44 2.80
CA PHE A 89 1.14 -2.26 2.45
C PHE A 89 0.21 -2.48 3.64
N SER A 90 -0.25 -1.39 4.24
CA SER A 90 -1.26 -1.45 5.31
C SER A 90 -1.97 -0.13 5.52
N PRO A 91 -3.33 -0.11 5.53
CA PRO A 91 -4.07 1.11 5.81
C PRO A 91 -3.85 1.60 7.24
N THR A 92 -3.73 0.69 8.22
CA THR A 92 -3.54 1.04 9.63
C THR A 92 -2.15 1.61 9.89
N VAL A 93 -1.11 1.07 9.24
CA VAL A 93 0.26 1.62 9.32
C VAL A 93 0.31 2.95 8.58
N GLY A 94 -0.20 3.00 7.34
CA GLY A 94 -0.26 4.21 6.52
C GLY A 94 -0.94 5.38 7.24
N ARG A 95 -2.09 5.18 7.90
CA ARG A 95 -2.75 6.22 8.71
C ARG A 95 -1.83 6.78 9.81
N GLN A 96 -1.16 5.91 10.57
CA GLN A 96 -0.26 6.34 11.65
C GLN A 96 0.95 7.10 11.12
N LEU A 97 1.49 6.70 9.97
CA LEU A 97 2.60 7.39 9.33
C LEU A 97 2.17 8.76 8.80
N LEU A 98 0.99 8.84 8.19
CA LEU A 98 0.43 10.10 7.71
C LEU A 98 0.20 11.11 8.84
N GLU A 99 -0.35 10.66 9.98
CA GLU A 99 -0.54 11.49 11.18
C GLU A 99 0.78 12.04 11.75
N ARG A 100 1.89 11.34 11.50
CA ARG A 100 3.22 11.72 11.96
C ARG A 100 4.04 12.45 10.89
N GLY A 101 3.49 12.66 9.69
CA GLY A 101 4.20 13.28 8.57
C GLY A 101 5.38 12.44 8.03
N LEU A 102 5.28 11.12 8.12
CA LEU A 102 6.31 10.16 7.69
C LEU A 102 6.01 9.50 6.33
N ILE A 103 5.04 10.03 5.58
CA ILE A 103 4.71 9.59 4.22
C ILE A 103 5.15 10.68 3.26
N ASP A 104 6.02 10.33 2.31
CA ASP A 104 6.47 11.23 1.26
C ASP A 104 5.49 11.24 0.07
N GLU A 105 5.05 10.05 -0.36
CA GLU A 105 4.19 9.87 -1.53
C GLU A 105 3.02 8.92 -1.24
N ILE A 106 1.89 9.11 -1.93
CA ILE A 106 0.72 8.22 -1.85
C ILE A 106 0.24 7.90 -3.26
N ASP A 107 0.35 6.64 -3.65
CA ASP A 107 -0.24 6.14 -4.89
C ASP A 107 -1.67 5.63 -4.67
N LEU A 108 -2.62 6.29 -5.35
CA LEU A 108 -4.04 5.95 -5.27
C LEU A 108 -4.53 5.30 -6.57
N HIS A 109 -4.79 4.00 -6.51
CA HIS A 109 -5.40 3.24 -7.60
C HIS A 109 -6.93 3.20 -7.41
N VAL A 110 -7.65 4.12 -8.05
CA VAL A 110 -9.11 4.19 -7.98
C VAL A 110 -9.73 3.30 -9.07
N ALA A 111 -10.28 2.15 -8.65
CA ALA A 111 -11.01 1.27 -9.55
C ALA A 111 -12.42 1.83 -9.86
N PRO A 112 -12.95 1.64 -11.09
CA PRO A 112 -14.27 2.14 -11.49
C PRO A 112 -15.43 1.29 -10.95
N VAL A 113 -15.43 1.00 -9.65
CA VAL A 113 -16.39 0.11 -8.99
C VAL A 113 -16.90 0.71 -7.69
N LEU A 114 -18.22 0.65 -7.49
CA LEU A 114 -18.83 0.93 -6.19
C LEU A 114 -18.92 -0.38 -5.42
N LEU A 115 -18.04 -0.58 -4.44
CA LEU A 115 -17.94 -1.83 -3.66
C LEU A 115 -19.15 -2.09 -2.73
N GLY A 116 -19.96 -1.06 -2.45
CA GLY A 116 -21.11 -1.13 -1.54
C GLY A 116 -20.72 -1.00 -0.07
N ASP A 117 -19.78 -1.80 0.41
CA ASP A 117 -19.28 -1.78 1.80
C ASP A 117 -17.76 -2.09 1.85
N GLY A 118 -17.14 -1.95 3.03
CA GLY A 118 -15.76 -2.34 3.30
C GLY A 118 -14.92 -1.30 4.04
N VAL A 119 -13.61 -1.48 3.97
CA VAL A 119 -12.64 -0.55 4.59
C VAL A 119 -12.53 0.71 3.74
N ARG A 120 -12.74 1.86 4.37
CA ARG A 120 -12.59 3.17 3.72
C ARG A 120 -11.12 3.48 3.46
N LEU A 121 -10.83 4.13 2.33
CA LEU A 121 -9.47 4.51 1.93
C LEU A 121 -8.77 5.36 3.00
N PHE A 122 -9.46 6.37 3.51
CA PHE A 122 -9.02 7.21 4.62
C PHE A 122 -10.20 7.44 5.57
N ASP A 123 -10.02 7.03 6.83
CA ASP A 123 -11.01 7.22 7.90
C ASP A 123 -10.26 7.75 9.13
N ASN A 124 -10.40 9.06 9.39
CA ASN A 124 -9.75 9.74 10.50
C ASN A 124 -10.67 10.80 11.14
N PRO A 125 -11.64 10.39 11.97
CA PRO A 125 -12.54 11.32 12.65
C PRO A 125 -11.79 12.30 13.55
N GLY A 126 -12.01 13.61 13.36
CA GLY A 126 -11.35 14.67 14.15
C GLY A 126 -9.94 15.05 13.68
N GLY A 127 -9.43 14.42 12.61
CA GLY A 127 -8.14 14.77 12.01
C GLY A 127 -8.13 16.11 11.26
N ALA A 128 -6.94 16.67 11.05
CA ALA A 128 -6.76 17.86 10.23
C ALA A 128 -6.76 17.53 8.72
N PRO A 129 -7.16 18.46 7.83
CA PRO A 129 -7.05 18.25 6.39
C PRO A 129 -5.60 18.07 5.94
N VAL A 130 -5.33 17.00 5.18
CA VAL A 130 -4.04 16.76 4.51
C VAL A 130 -4.20 17.14 3.04
N ARG A 131 -3.40 18.10 2.54
CA ARG A 131 -3.36 18.40 1.10
C ARG A 131 -2.40 17.43 0.42
N LEU A 132 -2.86 16.80 -0.65
CA LEU A 132 -2.03 15.91 -1.48
C LEU A 132 -1.62 16.65 -2.76
N ALA A 133 -0.41 16.37 -3.23
CA ALA A 133 0.05 16.77 -4.55
C ALA A 133 -0.18 15.62 -5.55
N LEU A 134 -0.82 15.88 -6.68
CA LEU A 134 -0.95 14.91 -7.77
C LEU A 134 0.41 14.72 -8.46
N LEU A 135 1.05 13.57 -8.23
CA LEU A 135 2.38 13.27 -8.79
C LEU A 135 2.33 12.77 -10.25
N ASN A 136 1.23 12.13 -10.63
CA ASN A 136 1.05 11.56 -11.98
C ASN A 136 0.39 12.57 -12.97
N GLY A 137 0.59 13.87 -12.77
CA GLY A 137 0.00 14.94 -13.56
C GLY A 137 0.92 16.15 -13.72
N ASP A 138 0.52 17.08 -14.59
CA ASP A 138 1.23 18.32 -14.92
C ASP A 138 0.95 19.47 -13.94
N ASP A 139 -0.04 19.31 -13.06
CA ASP A 139 -0.39 20.28 -12.01
C ASP A 139 -0.64 19.55 -10.68
N PRO A 140 0.17 19.78 -9.64
CA PRO A 140 0.06 19.09 -8.36
C PRO A 140 -1.23 19.41 -7.60
N ALA A 141 -1.93 20.50 -7.92
CA ALA A 141 -3.18 20.88 -7.26
C ALA A 141 -4.44 20.44 -8.05
N ARG A 142 -4.27 19.72 -9.16
CA ARG A 142 -5.37 19.36 -10.06
C ARG A 142 -6.30 18.30 -9.46
N GLU A 143 -7.61 18.53 -9.57
CA GLU A 143 -8.63 17.52 -9.32
C GLU A 143 -8.63 16.46 -10.44
N VAL A 144 -8.71 15.18 -10.08
CA VAL A 144 -8.92 14.09 -11.03
C VAL A 144 -10.42 13.80 -11.16
N ASN A 145 -11.03 14.16 -12.30
CA ASN A 145 -12.41 13.83 -12.60
C ASN A 145 -12.51 12.46 -13.29
N LEU A 146 -13.18 11.50 -12.64
CA LEU A 146 -13.45 10.17 -13.19
C LEU A 146 -14.96 10.00 -13.43
N ARG A 147 -15.35 9.58 -14.63
CA ARG A 147 -16.77 9.34 -14.98
C ARG A 147 -16.97 7.95 -15.57
N TYR A 148 -17.83 7.16 -14.93
CA TYR A 148 -18.13 5.78 -15.34
C TYR A 148 -19.64 5.54 -15.49
N ARG A 149 -20.00 4.44 -16.15
CA ARG A 149 -21.38 3.93 -16.26
C ARG A 149 -21.41 2.47 -15.78
N PRO A 150 -22.40 2.03 -14.98
CA PRO A 150 -22.55 0.63 -14.62
C PRO A 150 -22.75 -0.27 -15.85
N LEU A 151 -22.09 -1.43 -15.88
CA LEU A 151 -22.31 -2.47 -16.90
C LEU A 151 -23.35 -3.48 -16.39
N PRO A 152 -24.21 -4.05 -17.26
CA PRO A 152 -25.08 -5.17 -16.89
C PRO A 152 -24.25 -6.36 -16.40
N GLY A 153 -24.67 -7.04 -15.32
CA GLY A 153 -23.92 -8.17 -14.75
C GLY A 153 -23.69 -9.28 -15.78
N GLY A 154 -22.44 -9.48 -16.18
CA GLY A 154 -22.02 -10.65 -16.94
C GLY A 154 -21.75 -11.80 -15.98
N GLN A 155 -22.42 -12.94 -16.18
CA GLN A 155 -21.96 -14.21 -15.61
C GLN A 155 -20.56 -14.48 -16.18
N GLY A 156 -19.55 -14.41 -15.31
CA GLY A 156 -18.22 -14.97 -15.53
C GLY A 156 -18.11 -16.31 -14.85
#